data_AF-A0AA36MJ63-F1
#
_entry.id   AF-A0AA36MJ63-F1
#
_cell.length_a   1.000
_cell.length_b   1.000
_cell.length_c   1.000
_cell.angle_alpha   90.00
_cell.angle_beta   90.00
_cell.angle_gamma   90.00
#
_symmetry.space_group_name_H-M   'P 1'
#
loop_
_entity.id
_entity.type
_entity.pdbx_description
1 polymer ?
#
loop_
_entity_poly.entity_id
_entity_poly.type
_entity_poly.pdbx_seq_one_letter_code
_entity_poly.pdbx_strand_id
1 'polypeptide(L)'
;MRYEGTDCALMCSMEDFPQHKSSSQYGDFKQSFLSRYKREFGFVLDNRPIIIDDIRVRGTGCSMTEYCPQLSNGSDKPKPMKCVPCYFEGGYRQTNVYLLDTLKSGHQLEGPVIIIDKNSTIIVEPDCSARITPHGDVKILIGSCKSKAVSTQLDAIQLSIFSHRFMSIAEQMGRVLQRTAISTNIKERLDFSCALFGPDGGLVSNAPHIPVHLGAMQETVQYQMKAFKDNLHPGDVLLSNHPQAGGSHLPDLTVITPVFYPDESQPVFYVASRGHHADIGGITPGSMPPHSTSIDQEGAVFKSFKLVSGGKFQEKVGADI
;
A
#
# COMPACT_ATOMS: atom_id res chain seq x y z
N MET A 1 -17.60 8.45 -11.21
CA MET A 1 -18.58 8.65 -10.12
C MET A 1 -17.83 9.02 -8.85
N ARG A 2 -18.44 9.79 -7.95
CA ARG A 2 -17.87 10.18 -6.64
C ARG A 2 -18.97 10.37 -5.61
N TYR A 3 -18.62 10.41 -4.32
CA TYR A 3 -19.57 10.85 -3.30
C TYR A 3 -19.71 12.38 -3.33
N GLU A 4 -20.90 12.88 -3.05
CA GLU A 4 -21.17 14.32 -2.94
C GLU A 4 -20.22 14.97 -1.92
N GLY A 5 -19.62 16.12 -2.26
CA GLY A 5 -18.64 16.82 -1.40
C GLY A 5 -17.27 16.15 -1.26
N THR A 6 -16.97 15.15 -2.10
CA THR A 6 -15.61 14.61 -2.27
C THR A 6 -15.08 14.97 -3.65
N ASP A 7 -13.77 15.13 -3.82
CA ASP A 7 -13.19 15.51 -5.12
C ASP A 7 -12.63 14.31 -5.91
N CYS A 8 -12.71 13.10 -5.35
CA CYS A 8 -12.11 11.92 -5.94
C CYS A 8 -13.12 11.12 -6.76
N ALA A 9 -13.07 11.28 -8.09
CA ALA A 9 -13.86 10.50 -9.03
C ALA A 9 -13.19 9.16 -9.38
N LEU A 10 -13.96 8.07 -9.29
CA LEU A 10 -13.54 6.74 -9.73
C LEU A 10 -14.19 6.37 -11.06
N MET A 11 -13.39 5.75 -11.93
CA MET A 11 -13.84 5.16 -13.19
C MET A 11 -14.53 3.83 -12.91
N CYS A 12 -15.79 3.69 -13.33
CA CYS A 12 -16.60 2.51 -13.07
C CYS A 12 -16.92 1.82 -14.41
N SER A 13 -16.63 0.52 -14.50
CA SER A 13 -16.89 -0.30 -15.69
C SER A 13 -18.07 -1.24 -15.43
N MET A 14 -18.76 -1.62 -16.51
CA MET A 14 -19.87 -2.59 -16.50
C MET A 14 -19.41 -4.04 -16.63
N GLU A 15 -18.14 -4.29 -16.98
CA GLU A 15 -17.61 -5.62 -17.34
C GLU A 15 -17.88 -6.70 -16.28
N ASP A 16 -17.73 -6.34 -14.99
CA ASP A 16 -17.92 -7.27 -13.87
C ASP A 16 -19.31 -7.16 -13.21
N PHE A 17 -20.15 -6.21 -13.63
CA PHE A 17 -21.40 -5.85 -12.96
C PHE A 17 -22.57 -5.72 -13.95
N PRO A 18 -23.18 -6.86 -14.35
CA PRO A 18 -24.23 -6.89 -15.36
C PRO A 18 -25.54 -6.25 -14.88
N GLN A 19 -26.43 -6.00 -15.84
CA GLN A 19 -27.74 -5.40 -15.58
C GLN A 19 -28.62 -6.30 -14.68
N HIS A 20 -29.33 -5.69 -13.76
CA HIS A 20 -30.42 -6.30 -12.99
C HIS A 20 -31.60 -5.32 -12.84
N LYS A 21 -32.70 -5.75 -12.21
CA LYS A 21 -33.99 -5.00 -12.19
C LYS A 21 -33.91 -3.58 -11.63
N SER A 22 -32.93 -3.28 -10.76
CA SER A 22 -32.72 -1.97 -10.15
C SER A 22 -31.50 -1.21 -10.68
N SER A 23 -30.81 -1.71 -11.73
CA SER A 23 -29.69 -1.01 -12.37
C SER A 23 -30.10 -0.28 -13.63
N SER A 24 -29.15 0.47 -14.21
CA SER A 24 -29.30 1.04 -15.54
C SER A 24 -29.37 -0.05 -16.63
N GLN A 25 -29.84 0.31 -17.82
CA GLN A 25 -29.81 -0.55 -19.02
C GLN A 25 -28.40 -1.01 -19.39
N TYR A 26 -27.38 -0.23 -19.03
CA TYR A 26 -25.99 -0.47 -19.42
C TYR A 26 -25.17 -1.16 -18.32
N GLY A 27 -25.80 -1.61 -17.24
CA GLY A 27 -25.15 -2.30 -16.12
C GLY A 27 -25.28 -1.60 -14.77
N ASP A 28 -24.68 -2.19 -13.74
CA ASP A 28 -24.71 -1.69 -12.37
C ASP A 28 -23.45 -0.88 -12.03
N PHE A 29 -23.46 0.39 -12.43
CA PHE A 29 -22.40 1.34 -12.10
C PHE A 29 -22.33 1.67 -10.60
N LYS A 30 -23.43 1.53 -9.85
CA LYS A 30 -23.43 1.79 -8.40
C LYS A 30 -22.62 0.74 -7.68
N GLN A 31 -22.87 -0.54 -7.96
CA GLN A 31 -22.09 -1.63 -7.34
C GLN A 31 -20.64 -1.64 -7.81
N SER A 32 -20.39 -1.32 -9.09
CA SER A 32 -19.04 -1.12 -9.62
C SER A 32 -18.29 -0.01 -8.86
N PHE A 33 -18.95 1.12 -8.61
CA PHE A 33 -18.40 2.20 -7.80
C PHE A 33 -18.14 1.77 -6.36
N LEU A 34 -19.09 1.13 -5.68
CA LEU A 34 -18.93 0.69 -4.29
C LEU A 34 -17.80 -0.33 -4.13
N SER A 35 -17.73 -1.32 -5.03
CA SER A 35 -16.65 -2.32 -5.06
C SER A 35 -15.29 -1.66 -5.28
N ARG A 36 -15.20 -0.74 -6.25
CA ARG A 36 -13.95 -0.03 -6.54
C ARG A 36 -13.56 0.93 -5.43
N TYR A 37 -14.51 1.67 -4.86
CA TYR A 37 -14.26 2.58 -3.75
C TYR A 37 -13.76 1.82 -2.52
N LYS A 38 -14.36 0.66 -2.21
CA LYS A 38 -13.87 -0.23 -1.15
C LYS A 38 -12.50 -0.82 -1.47
N ARG A 39 -12.21 -1.16 -2.72
CA ARG A 39 -10.90 -1.67 -3.14
C ARG A 39 -9.79 -0.62 -3.02
N GLU A 40 -10.08 0.62 -3.44
CA GLU A 40 -9.09 1.70 -3.50
C GLU A 40 -8.89 2.37 -2.13
N PHE A 41 -9.95 2.50 -1.31
CA PHE A 41 -9.92 3.25 -0.04
C PHE A 41 -10.19 2.40 1.20
N GLY A 42 -10.65 1.16 1.07
CA GLY A 42 -10.88 0.23 2.19
C GLY A 42 -12.24 0.34 2.88
N PHE A 43 -13.04 1.37 2.59
CA PHE A 43 -14.36 1.60 3.20
C PHE A 43 -15.38 2.07 2.16
N VAL A 44 -16.64 2.28 2.58
CA VAL A 44 -17.68 2.97 1.81
C VAL A 44 -18.39 3.98 2.73
N LEU A 45 -18.96 5.04 2.15
CA LEU A 45 -19.70 6.05 2.91
C LEU A 45 -21.19 5.71 2.85
N ASP A 46 -21.71 5.15 3.93
CA ASP A 46 -23.13 4.87 4.06
C ASP A 46 -23.94 6.17 4.06
N ASN A 47 -25.14 6.14 3.46
CA ASN A 47 -26.08 7.27 3.39
C ASN A 47 -25.56 8.54 2.69
N ARG A 48 -24.43 8.49 1.99
CA ARG A 48 -23.95 9.64 1.20
C ARG A 48 -24.34 9.52 -0.27
N PRO A 49 -24.93 10.58 -0.87
CA PRO A 49 -25.30 10.54 -2.29
C PRO A 49 -24.08 10.30 -3.19
N ILE A 50 -24.25 9.46 -4.21
CA ILE A 50 -23.27 9.22 -5.26
C ILE A 50 -23.66 10.04 -6.46
N ILE A 51 -22.73 10.84 -6.96
CA ILE A 51 -22.92 11.70 -8.14
C ILE A 51 -22.13 11.17 -9.33
N ILE A 52 -22.71 11.36 -10.52
CA ILE A 52 -22.06 11.08 -11.79
C ILE A 52 -21.29 12.34 -12.17
N ASP A 53 -19.96 12.25 -12.06
CA ASP A 53 -19.05 13.36 -12.32
C ASP A 53 -18.73 13.52 -13.81
N ASP A 54 -18.54 12.40 -14.51
CA ASP A 54 -18.16 12.33 -15.92
C ASP A 54 -18.64 11.00 -16.53
N ILE A 55 -18.93 11.01 -17.83
CA ILE A 55 -19.31 9.82 -18.62
C ILE A 55 -18.34 9.71 -19.80
N ARG A 56 -17.58 8.60 -19.85
CA ARG A 56 -16.61 8.36 -20.93
C ARG A 56 -17.05 7.23 -21.83
N VAL A 57 -16.99 7.46 -23.13
CA VAL A 57 -17.26 6.47 -24.17
C VAL A 57 -15.96 6.11 -24.85
N ARG A 58 -15.60 4.82 -24.86
CA ARG A 58 -14.43 4.31 -25.58
C ARG A 58 -14.88 3.55 -26.82
N GLY A 59 -14.53 4.06 -28.00
CA GLY A 59 -14.62 3.33 -29.25
C GLY A 59 -13.33 2.56 -29.50
N THR A 60 -13.41 1.25 -29.70
CA THR A 60 -12.26 0.41 -30.07
C THR A 60 -12.47 -0.10 -31.48
N GLY A 61 -11.57 0.28 -32.39
CA GLY A 61 -11.49 -0.29 -33.73
C GLY A 61 -10.39 -1.35 -33.77
N CYS A 62 -10.65 -2.47 -34.45
CA CYS A 62 -9.65 -3.51 -34.68
C CYS A 62 -9.17 -3.42 -36.14
N SER A 63 -7.86 -3.34 -36.34
CA SER A 63 -7.24 -3.59 -37.65
C SER A 63 -6.70 -5.02 -37.62
N MET A 64 -7.13 -5.87 -38.54
CA MET A 64 -6.75 -7.29 -38.64
C MET A 64 -5.30 -7.52 -39.11
N THR A 65 -4.40 -6.57 -38.88
CA THR A 65 -2.98 -6.68 -39.23
C THR A 65 -2.21 -7.27 -38.06
N GLU A 66 -2.43 -8.55 -37.77
CA GLU A 66 -1.57 -9.29 -36.84
C GLU A 66 -0.25 -9.63 -37.53
N TYR A 67 0.72 -8.71 -37.49
CA TYR A 67 2.10 -9.02 -37.84
C TYR A 67 2.81 -9.56 -36.60
N CYS A 68 2.78 -10.89 -36.43
CA CYS A 68 3.50 -11.58 -35.37
C CYS A 68 4.44 -12.63 -36.01
N PRO A 69 5.67 -12.23 -36.41
CA PRO A 69 6.59 -13.16 -37.04
C PRO A 69 6.94 -14.28 -36.06
N GLN A 70 6.76 -15.52 -36.48
CA GLN A 70 7.15 -16.69 -35.69
C GLN A 70 8.55 -17.15 -36.10
N LEU A 71 9.41 -17.38 -35.11
CA LEU A 71 10.71 -18.01 -35.32
C LEU A 71 10.51 -19.47 -35.73
N SER A 72 11.40 -19.97 -36.59
CA SER A 72 11.44 -21.40 -36.92
C SER A 72 11.70 -22.22 -35.65
N ASN A 73 10.97 -23.33 -35.46
CA ASN A 73 11.24 -24.28 -34.38
C ASN A 73 12.63 -24.90 -34.55
N GLY A 74 13.41 -24.92 -33.46
CA GLY A 74 14.69 -25.62 -33.39
C GLY A 74 14.57 -26.89 -32.57
N SER A 75 14.78 -28.05 -33.19
CA SER A 75 14.89 -29.34 -32.50
C SER A 75 16.31 -29.64 -31.99
N ASP A 76 17.30 -28.89 -32.48
CA ASP A 76 18.70 -29.12 -32.19
C ASP A 76 19.12 -28.46 -30.87
N LYS A 77 20.19 -28.99 -30.25
CA LYS A 77 20.78 -28.32 -29.08
C LYS A 77 21.47 -27.02 -29.51
N PRO A 78 21.21 -25.88 -28.84
CA PRO A 78 21.87 -24.61 -29.16
C PRO A 78 23.38 -24.72 -28.95
N LYS A 79 24.16 -24.21 -29.92
CA LYS A 79 25.62 -24.20 -29.86
C LYS A 79 26.11 -22.90 -29.19
N PRO A 80 26.93 -22.98 -28.13
CA PRO A 80 27.50 -21.80 -27.51
C PRO A 80 28.52 -21.16 -28.45
N MET A 81 28.56 -19.83 -28.46
CA MET A 81 29.59 -19.06 -29.18
C MET A 81 30.95 -19.19 -28.48
N LYS A 82 30.94 -19.09 -27.14
CA LYS A 82 32.12 -19.17 -26.28
C LYS A 82 31.72 -19.62 -24.89
N CYS A 83 32.70 -20.04 -24.09
CA CYS A 83 32.54 -20.31 -22.66
C CYS A 83 33.51 -19.40 -21.90
N VAL A 84 33.01 -18.70 -20.89
CA VAL A 84 33.78 -17.74 -20.09
C VAL A 84 33.61 -17.99 -18.60
N PRO A 85 34.64 -17.77 -17.76
CA PRO A 85 34.48 -17.81 -16.32
C PRO A 85 33.66 -16.60 -15.85
N CYS A 86 32.54 -16.84 -15.18
CA CYS A 86 31.69 -15.80 -14.58
C CYS A 86 31.55 -16.08 -13.07
N TYR A 87 31.53 -15.03 -12.25
CA TYR A 87 31.40 -15.15 -10.80
C TYR A 87 29.92 -15.06 -10.40
N PHE A 88 29.42 -16.06 -9.68
CA PHE A 88 28.09 -16.10 -9.09
C PHE A 88 28.17 -16.27 -7.58
N GLU A 89 27.01 -16.29 -6.90
CA GLU A 89 26.95 -16.67 -5.49
C GLU A 89 27.55 -18.09 -5.30
N GLY A 90 28.64 -18.18 -4.54
CA GLY A 90 29.40 -19.42 -4.34
C GLY A 90 30.64 -19.62 -5.24
N GLY A 91 31.00 -18.65 -6.11
CA GLY A 91 32.30 -18.62 -6.79
C GLY A 91 32.24 -18.57 -8.32
N TYR A 92 33.42 -18.74 -8.95
CA TYR A 92 33.54 -18.78 -10.42
C TYR A 92 32.95 -20.06 -11.01
N ARG A 93 32.13 -19.92 -12.06
CA ARG A 93 31.58 -21.02 -12.85
C ARG A 93 31.83 -20.79 -14.35
N GLN A 94 32.11 -21.89 -15.07
CA GLN A 94 32.21 -21.85 -16.52
C GLN A 94 30.83 -21.65 -17.13
N THR A 95 30.67 -20.56 -17.89
CA THR A 95 29.37 -20.06 -18.33
C THR A 95 29.34 -19.95 -19.85
N ASN A 96 28.40 -20.65 -20.47
CA ASN A 96 28.22 -20.63 -21.92
C ASN A 96 27.57 -19.32 -22.36
N VAL A 97 28.10 -18.75 -23.45
CA VAL A 97 27.62 -17.51 -24.06
C VAL A 97 26.94 -17.83 -25.39
N TYR A 98 25.69 -17.40 -25.54
CA TYR A 98 24.88 -17.54 -26.73
C TYR A 98 24.58 -16.17 -27.33
N LEU A 99 24.38 -16.11 -28.65
CA LEU A 99 23.77 -14.95 -29.30
C LEU A 99 22.27 -15.20 -29.41
N LEU A 100 21.45 -14.21 -29.08
CA LEU A 100 20.00 -14.35 -29.21
C LEU A 100 19.60 -14.66 -30.67
N ASP A 101 20.26 -14.01 -31.63
CA ASP A 101 20.07 -14.21 -33.09
C ASP A 101 20.33 -15.64 -33.57
N THR A 102 21.08 -16.46 -32.83
CA THR A 102 21.36 -17.87 -33.22
C THR A 102 20.43 -18.88 -32.57
N LEU A 103 19.58 -18.43 -31.63
CA LEU A 103 18.63 -19.29 -30.94
C LEU A 103 17.31 -19.37 -31.73
N LYS A 104 16.66 -20.53 -31.65
CA LYS A 104 15.40 -20.83 -32.33
C LYS A 104 14.29 -21.05 -31.32
N SER A 105 13.04 -20.96 -31.77
CA SER A 105 11.90 -21.22 -30.90
C SER A 105 11.98 -22.62 -30.30
N GLY A 106 11.71 -22.71 -28.99
CA GLY A 106 11.72 -23.96 -28.24
C GLY A 106 13.08 -24.35 -27.63
N HIS A 107 14.18 -23.67 -28.00
CA HIS A 107 15.46 -23.89 -27.32
C HIS A 107 15.33 -23.60 -25.83
N GLN A 108 15.86 -24.52 -25.02
CA GLN A 108 15.95 -24.41 -23.57
C GLN A 108 17.42 -24.38 -23.17
N LEU A 109 17.76 -23.44 -22.29
CA LEU A 109 19.09 -23.18 -21.78
C LEU A 109 19.04 -23.28 -20.26
N GLU A 110 19.74 -24.26 -19.70
CA GLU A 110 19.89 -24.41 -18.26
C GLU A 110 21.02 -23.51 -17.76
N GLY A 111 20.76 -22.71 -16.73
CA GLY A 111 21.74 -21.79 -16.15
C GLY A 111 22.90 -22.51 -15.46
N PRO A 112 24.07 -21.85 -15.30
CA PRO A 112 24.33 -20.46 -15.68
C PRO A 112 24.63 -20.29 -17.18
N VAL A 113 23.98 -19.31 -17.81
CA VAL A 113 24.25 -18.92 -19.21
C VAL A 113 24.19 -17.41 -19.41
N ILE A 114 24.93 -16.90 -20.40
CA ILE A 114 24.87 -15.51 -20.85
C ILE A 114 24.26 -15.51 -22.25
N ILE A 115 23.20 -14.73 -22.46
CA ILE A 115 22.59 -14.53 -23.77
C ILE A 115 22.81 -13.08 -24.17
N ILE A 116 23.55 -12.87 -25.26
CA ILE A 116 23.86 -11.55 -25.78
C ILE A 116 22.88 -11.24 -26.91
N ASP A 117 22.15 -10.15 -26.75
CA ASP A 117 21.37 -9.50 -27.78
C ASP A 117 22.09 -8.22 -28.27
N LYS A 118 21.63 -7.63 -29.37
CA LYS A 118 22.20 -6.40 -29.93
C LYS A 118 22.21 -5.24 -28.94
N ASN A 119 21.20 -5.17 -28.06
CA ASN A 119 21.00 -4.06 -27.14
C ASN A 119 21.04 -4.45 -25.66
N SER A 120 21.20 -5.74 -25.34
CA SER A 120 21.17 -6.21 -23.96
C SER A 120 22.03 -7.44 -23.73
N THR A 121 22.45 -7.65 -22.49
CA THR A 121 23.10 -8.90 -22.05
C THR A 121 22.26 -9.49 -20.94
N ILE A 122 21.67 -10.65 -21.21
CA ILE A 122 20.81 -11.36 -20.29
C ILE A 122 21.64 -12.43 -19.59
N ILE A 123 21.66 -12.39 -18.26
CA ILE A 123 22.33 -13.39 -17.43
C ILE A 123 21.23 -14.29 -16.85
N VAL A 124 21.32 -15.59 -17.14
CA VAL A 124 20.48 -16.61 -16.53
C VAL A 124 21.30 -17.23 -15.41
N GLU A 125 20.89 -17.01 -14.18
CA GLU A 125 21.59 -17.46 -12.99
C GLU A 125 21.57 -19.00 -12.84
N PRO A 126 22.47 -19.57 -12.01
CA PRO A 126 22.32 -20.94 -11.54
C PRO A 126 20.90 -21.22 -11.02
N ASP A 127 20.43 -22.46 -11.20
CA ASP A 127 19.07 -22.90 -10.83
C ASP A 127 17.92 -22.21 -11.59
N CYS A 128 18.21 -21.35 -12.56
CA CYS A 128 17.23 -20.82 -13.50
C CYS A 128 17.37 -21.50 -14.88
N SER A 129 16.28 -21.54 -15.64
CA SER A 129 16.32 -21.95 -17.05
C SER A 129 15.72 -20.86 -17.93
N ALA A 130 16.23 -20.71 -19.14
CA ALA A 130 15.68 -19.82 -20.15
C ALA A 130 15.13 -20.61 -21.33
N ARG A 131 13.99 -20.16 -21.85
CA ARG A 131 13.34 -20.73 -23.04
C ARG A 131 13.00 -19.63 -24.03
N ILE A 132 13.30 -19.88 -25.30
CA ILE A 132 12.93 -18.96 -26.39
C ILE A 132 11.49 -19.24 -26.83
N THR A 133 10.65 -18.20 -26.80
CA THR A 133 9.24 -18.28 -27.21
C THR A 133 9.11 -18.39 -28.74
N PRO A 134 7.94 -18.74 -29.30
CA PRO A 134 7.67 -18.65 -30.74
C PRO A 134 7.92 -17.27 -31.35
N HIS A 135 7.87 -16.22 -30.53
CA HIS A 135 8.03 -14.83 -30.98
C HIS A 135 9.44 -14.28 -30.76
N GLY A 136 10.35 -15.08 -30.17
CA GLY A 136 11.73 -14.68 -29.91
C GLY A 136 11.99 -14.04 -28.55
N ASP A 137 10.99 -13.99 -27.68
CA ASP A 137 11.19 -13.55 -26.31
C ASP A 137 12.00 -14.59 -25.52
N VAL A 138 12.78 -14.10 -24.56
CA VAL A 138 13.49 -14.95 -23.60
C VAL A 138 12.63 -15.09 -22.35
N LYS A 139 11.96 -16.24 -22.20
CA LYS A 139 11.22 -16.56 -20.99
C LYS A 139 12.16 -17.24 -19.98
N ILE A 140 12.45 -16.56 -18.87
CA ILE A 140 13.26 -17.12 -17.79
C ILE A 140 12.34 -17.74 -16.74
N LEU A 141 12.54 -19.02 -16.48
CA LEU A 141 11.93 -19.77 -15.38
C LEU A 141 12.92 -19.77 -14.22
N ILE A 142 12.53 -19.13 -13.13
CA ILE A 142 13.27 -19.15 -11.87
C ILE A 142 13.01 -20.51 -11.23
N GLY A 143 14.05 -21.32 -11.04
CA GLY A 143 13.89 -22.61 -10.36
C GLY A 143 13.64 -22.43 -8.87
N SER A 144 13.43 -23.54 -8.17
CA SER A 144 13.22 -23.53 -6.72
C SER A 144 14.54 -23.25 -6.01
N CYS A 145 14.97 -21.99 -5.97
CA CYS A 145 15.97 -21.56 -5.00
C CYS A 145 15.49 -21.98 -3.61
N LYS A 146 16.38 -22.56 -2.80
CA LYS A 146 16.08 -22.85 -1.40
C LYS A 146 15.72 -21.53 -0.74
N SER A 147 14.43 -21.32 -0.46
CA SER A 147 13.98 -20.14 0.28
C SER A 147 14.71 -20.15 1.62
N LYS A 148 15.56 -19.15 1.85
CA LYS A 148 16.12 -18.93 3.19
C LYS A 148 14.94 -18.64 4.10
N ALA A 149 14.81 -19.42 5.16
CA ALA A 149 13.81 -19.14 6.19
C ALA A 149 14.00 -17.70 6.69
N VAL A 150 12.90 -16.96 6.79
CA VAL A 150 12.93 -15.62 7.41
C VAL A 150 13.35 -15.82 8.85
N SER A 151 14.38 -15.09 9.27
CA SER A 151 14.91 -15.18 10.64
C SER A 151 15.22 -13.78 11.15
N THR A 152 15.49 -13.67 12.45
CA THR A 152 15.93 -12.42 13.08
C THR A 152 17.44 -12.16 12.94
N GLN A 153 18.16 -13.04 12.23
CA GLN A 153 19.57 -12.81 11.89
C GLN A 153 19.70 -11.64 10.91
N LEU A 154 20.73 -10.82 11.12
CA LEU A 154 20.97 -9.64 10.30
C LEU A 154 21.43 -10.04 8.89
N ASP A 155 20.48 -10.10 7.95
CA ASP A 155 20.74 -10.26 6.52
C ASP A 155 20.44 -8.93 5.81
N ALA A 156 21.42 -8.36 5.13
CA ALA A 156 21.29 -7.03 4.52
C ALA A 156 20.21 -6.97 3.43
N ILE A 157 19.98 -8.08 2.73
CA ILE A 157 18.95 -8.17 1.68
C ILE A 157 17.56 -8.20 2.33
N GLN A 158 17.35 -9.07 3.33
CA GLN A 158 16.09 -9.12 4.08
C GLN A 158 15.81 -7.79 4.78
N LEU A 159 16.80 -7.18 5.44
CA LEU A 159 16.66 -5.87 6.08
C LEU A 159 16.19 -4.81 5.08
N SER A 160 16.81 -4.76 3.90
CA SER A 160 16.41 -3.83 2.84
C SER A 160 14.99 -4.09 2.36
N ILE A 161 14.64 -5.36 2.11
CA ILE A 161 13.29 -5.76 1.68
C ILE A 161 12.25 -5.33 2.72
N PHE A 162 12.45 -5.66 4.00
CA PHE A 162 11.50 -5.34 5.05
C PHE A 162 11.41 -3.82 5.30
N SER A 163 12.55 -3.11 5.30
CA SER A 163 12.56 -1.65 5.44
C SER A 163 11.72 -0.97 4.36
N HIS A 164 11.91 -1.33 3.08
CA HIS A 164 11.11 -0.76 1.99
C HIS A 164 9.65 -1.19 2.06
N ARG A 165 9.34 -2.42 2.50
CA ARG A 165 7.95 -2.87 2.67
C ARG A 165 7.24 -2.09 3.76
N PHE A 166 7.85 -1.86 4.91
CA PHE A 166 7.26 -1.07 6.00
C PHE A 166 7.09 0.40 5.59
N MET A 167 8.10 0.99 4.97
CA MET A 167 8.01 2.35 4.43
C MET A 167 6.87 2.48 3.42
N SER A 168 6.73 1.49 2.52
CA SER A 168 5.65 1.47 1.54
C SER A 168 4.27 1.47 2.20
N ILE A 169 4.08 0.74 3.31
CA ILE A 169 2.81 0.76 4.06
C ILE A 169 2.50 2.18 4.55
N ALA A 170 3.45 2.83 5.22
CA ALA A 170 3.27 4.18 5.75
C ALA A 170 2.96 5.21 4.63
N GLU A 171 3.66 5.12 3.50
CA GLU A 171 3.39 5.98 2.34
C GLU A 171 2.02 5.73 1.72
N GLN A 172 1.60 4.46 1.58
CA GLN A 172 0.28 4.14 1.03
C GLN A 172 -0.84 4.65 1.95
N MET A 173 -0.69 4.50 3.27
CA MET A 173 -1.60 5.11 4.24
C MET A 173 -1.72 6.62 4.02
N GLY A 174 -0.59 7.31 3.88
CA GLY A 174 -0.54 8.75 3.64
C GLY A 174 -1.22 9.17 2.34
N ARG A 175 -0.95 8.45 1.23
CA ARG A 175 -1.59 8.69 -0.08
C ARG A 175 -3.10 8.50 -0.01
N VAL A 176 -3.58 7.46 0.68
CA VAL A 176 -5.03 7.23 0.86
C VAL A 176 -5.66 8.35 1.69
N LEU A 177 -5.04 8.74 2.81
CA LEU A 177 -5.51 9.84 3.64
C LEU A 177 -5.60 11.15 2.83
N GLN A 178 -4.55 11.52 2.11
CA GLN A 178 -4.53 12.70 1.25
C GLN A 178 -5.64 12.68 0.20
N ARG A 179 -5.85 11.55 -0.50
CA ARG A 179 -6.83 11.44 -1.60
C ARG A 179 -8.29 11.48 -1.14
N THR A 180 -8.55 11.02 0.08
CA THR A 180 -9.89 10.98 0.68
C THR A 180 -10.23 12.24 1.47
N ALA A 181 -9.23 13.05 1.84
CA ALA A 181 -9.42 14.24 2.65
C ALA A 181 -10.19 15.33 1.90
N ILE A 182 -11.15 15.94 2.60
CA ILE A 182 -11.84 17.17 2.18
C ILE A 182 -11.03 18.41 2.63
N SER A 183 -10.29 18.30 3.74
CA SER A 183 -9.47 19.38 4.29
C SER A 183 -8.31 19.73 3.36
N THR A 184 -8.20 20.99 2.98
CA THR A 184 -7.06 21.51 2.20
C THR A 184 -5.74 21.44 2.97
N ASN A 185 -5.78 21.50 4.31
CA ASN A 185 -4.59 21.30 5.14
C ASN A 185 -4.01 19.90 4.93
N ILE A 186 -4.85 18.87 4.86
CA ILE A 186 -4.40 17.49 4.63
C ILE A 186 -4.08 17.28 3.14
N LYS A 187 -4.98 17.69 2.25
CA LYS A 187 -4.89 17.38 0.82
C LYS A 187 -3.75 18.11 0.10
N GLU A 188 -3.57 19.40 0.38
CA GLU A 188 -2.66 20.30 -0.33
C GLU A 188 -1.43 20.67 0.51
N ARG A 189 -1.61 20.96 1.81
CA ARG A 189 -0.49 21.30 2.70
C ARG A 189 0.22 20.08 3.29
N LEU A 190 -0.35 18.88 3.10
CA LEU A 190 0.17 17.62 3.63
C LEU A 190 0.35 17.62 5.14
N ASP A 191 -0.59 18.27 5.84
CA ASP A 191 -0.57 18.43 7.29
C ASP A 191 -1.08 17.17 8.02
N PHE A 192 -0.34 16.08 7.82
CA PHE A 192 -0.62 14.78 8.39
C PHE A 192 0.66 13.94 8.47
N SER A 193 0.61 12.84 9.22
CA SER A 193 1.66 11.83 9.24
C SER A 193 1.08 10.44 9.46
N CYS A 194 1.68 9.46 8.80
CA CYS A 194 1.31 8.06 8.91
C CYS A 194 2.55 7.27 9.30
N ALA A 195 2.41 6.37 10.27
CA ALA A 195 3.51 5.61 10.81
C ALA A 195 3.09 4.20 11.24
N LEU A 196 4.07 3.31 11.22
CA LEU A 196 4.00 1.93 11.68
C LEU A 196 4.88 1.79 12.92
N PHE A 197 4.34 1.11 13.94
CA PHE A 197 4.96 0.93 15.23
C PHE A 197 5.04 -0.55 15.57
N GLY A 198 6.11 -0.98 16.23
CA GLY A 198 6.30 -2.36 16.65
C GLY A 198 5.32 -2.81 17.74
N PRO A 199 5.43 -4.08 18.21
CA PRO A 199 4.59 -4.61 19.28
C PRO A 199 4.71 -3.84 20.60
N ASP A 200 5.84 -3.16 20.82
CA ASP A 200 6.15 -2.31 21.98
C ASP A 200 5.73 -0.83 21.77
N GLY A 201 5.13 -0.52 20.63
CA GLY A 201 4.77 0.84 20.23
C GLY A 201 5.96 1.68 19.74
N GLY A 202 7.15 1.11 19.57
CA GLY A 202 8.32 1.81 19.04
C GLY A 202 8.18 2.11 17.55
N LEU A 203 8.58 3.32 17.11
CA LEU A 203 8.48 3.73 15.71
C LEU A 203 9.37 2.88 14.80
N VAL A 204 8.78 2.24 13.78
CA VAL A 204 9.48 1.39 12.80
C VAL A 204 9.66 2.10 11.46
N SER A 205 8.61 2.74 10.96
CA SER A 205 8.64 3.47 9.68
C SER A 205 7.58 4.56 9.61
N ASN A 206 7.84 5.63 8.87
CA ASN A 206 6.93 6.76 8.72
C ASN A 206 6.97 7.37 7.33
N ALA A 207 5.84 7.92 6.87
CA ALA A 207 5.79 8.71 5.65
C ALA A 207 6.45 10.09 5.86
N PRO A 208 7.20 10.61 4.87
CA PRO A 208 7.95 11.86 5.01
C PRO A 208 7.06 13.08 4.72
N HIS A 209 6.30 13.56 5.70
CA HIS A 209 5.48 14.77 5.53
C HIS A 209 5.76 15.81 6.60
N ILE A 210 5.68 15.46 7.89
CA ILE A 210 5.89 16.41 8.99
C ILE A 210 6.73 15.78 10.11
N PRO A 211 8.02 16.18 10.26
CA PRO A 211 8.92 15.60 11.28
C PRO A 211 8.45 15.79 12.73
N VAL A 212 7.75 16.88 13.06
CA VAL A 212 7.31 17.17 14.45
C VAL A 212 6.33 16.13 14.98
N HIS A 213 5.57 15.45 14.12
CA HIS A 213 4.63 14.41 14.53
C HIS A 213 5.34 13.15 15.04
N LEU A 214 6.56 12.87 14.59
CA LEU A 214 7.18 11.55 14.73
C LEU A 214 7.56 11.20 16.17
N GLY A 215 8.12 12.17 16.91
CA GLY A 215 8.48 11.96 18.31
C GLY A 215 7.25 11.78 19.22
N ALA A 216 6.21 12.57 18.99
CA ALA A 216 5.01 12.58 19.83
C ALA A 216 4.05 11.41 19.54
N MET A 217 3.99 10.92 18.29
CA MET A 217 3.14 9.79 17.94
C MET A 217 3.54 8.49 18.63
N GLN A 218 4.85 8.23 18.82
CA GLN A 218 5.33 7.05 19.56
C GLN A 218 4.78 7.04 21.00
N GLU A 219 4.93 8.15 21.71
CA GLU A 219 4.38 8.31 23.06
C GLU A 219 2.85 8.17 23.08
N THR A 220 2.16 8.67 22.04
CA THR A 220 0.71 8.50 21.92
C THR A 220 0.33 7.02 21.82
N VAL A 221 0.98 6.26 20.94
CA VAL A 221 0.71 4.82 20.78
C VAL A 221 0.99 4.08 22.08
N GLN A 222 2.15 4.30 22.70
CA GLN A 222 2.51 3.67 23.96
C GLN A 222 1.58 4.04 25.11
N TYR A 223 1.07 5.27 25.16
CA TYR A 223 0.05 5.69 26.12
C TYR A 223 -1.24 4.88 25.93
N GLN A 224 -1.75 4.80 24.70
CA GLN A 224 -2.98 4.06 24.42
C GLN A 224 -2.83 2.56 24.72
N MET A 225 -1.66 1.96 24.43
CA MET A 225 -1.36 0.58 24.81
C MET A 225 -1.47 0.37 26.33
N LYS A 226 -0.93 1.29 27.13
CA LYS A 226 -1.02 1.24 28.60
C LYS A 226 -2.44 1.48 29.12
N ALA A 227 -3.21 2.33 28.44
CA ALA A 227 -4.57 2.67 28.81
C ALA A 227 -5.55 1.50 28.58
N PHE A 228 -5.45 0.83 27.42
CA PHE A 228 -6.38 -0.25 27.06
C PHE A 228 -5.89 -1.65 27.45
N LYS A 229 -4.58 -1.91 27.51
CA LYS A 229 -4.01 -3.23 27.83
C LYS A 229 -4.71 -4.35 27.04
N ASP A 230 -5.33 -5.30 27.75
CA ASP A 230 -6.03 -6.46 27.20
C ASP A 230 -7.42 -6.14 26.64
N ASN A 231 -7.87 -4.88 26.68
CA ASN A 231 -9.17 -4.46 26.15
C ASN A 231 -9.11 -4.03 24.68
N LEU A 232 -8.08 -4.41 23.92
CA LEU A 232 -8.03 -4.20 22.48
C LEU A 232 -8.42 -5.47 21.76
N HIS A 233 -9.34 -5.34 20.80
CA HIS A 233 -9.82 -6.46 19.98
C HIS A 233 -9.63 -6.17 18.50
N PRO A 234 -9.58 -7.21 17.64
CA PRO A 234 -9.57 -7.03 16.20
C PRO A 234 -10.71 -6.11 15.71
N GLY A 235 -10.35 -5.09 14.94
CA GLY A 235 -11.30 -4.10 14.41
C GLY A 235 -11.59 -2.92 15.34
N ASP A 236 -10.97 -2.85 16.51
CA ASP A 236 -10.97 -1.62 17.33
C ASP A 236 -10.07 -0.55 16.69
N VAL A 237 -10.46 0.72 16.82
CA VAL A 237 -9.67 1.90 16.40
C VAL A 237 -9.80 2.96 17.48
N LEU A 238 -8.68 3.56 17.88
CA LEU A 238 -8.59 4.52 18.97
C LEU A 238 -8.41 5.94 18.43
N LEU A 239 -8.86 6.94 19.21
CA LEU A 239 -8.64 8.35 18.93
C LEU A 239 -8.07 9.08 20.16
N SER A 240 -7.07 9.93 19.93
CA SER A 240 -6.50 10.81 20.96
C SER A 240 -5.90 12.09 20.34
N ASN A 241 -6.02 13.20 21.06
CA ASN A 241 -5.31 14.46 20.80
C ASN A 241 -4.81 15.15 22.09
N HIS A 242 -5.10 14.59 23.26
CA HIS A 242 -4.76 15.24 24.53
C HIS A 242 -3.23 15.26 24.76
N PRO A 243 -2.65 16.39 25.21
CA PRO A 243 -1.21 16.48 25.52
C PRO A 243 -0.68 15.45 26.53
N GLN A 244 -1.47 15.10 27.56
CA GLN A 244 -1.12 14.04 28.53
C GLN A 244 -1.00 12.65 27.89
N ALA A 245 -1.61 12.46 26.71
CA ALA A 245 -1.62 11.22 25.96
C ALA A 245 -0.79 11.31 24.68
N GLY A 246 0.20 12.21 24.61
CA GLY A 246 1.13 12.33 23.47
C GLY A 246 0.68 13.23 22.32
N GLY A 247 -0.42 13.97 22.48
CA GLY A 247 -0.83 15.01 21.53
C GLY A 247 0.15 16.20 21.50
N SER A 248 0.47 16.70 20.31
CA SER A 248 1.29 17.91 20.10
C SER A 248 0.52 19.18 20.45
N HIS A 249 -0.72 19.26 19.94
CA HIS A 249 -1.74 20.25 20.25
C HIS A 249 -3.10 19.68 19.84
N LEU A 250 -4.20 20.25 20.34
CA LEU A 250 -5.54 19.67 20.15
C LEU A 250 -5.98 19.48 18.68
N PRO A 251 -5.64 20.38 17.75
CA PRO A 251 -5.98 20.20 16.34
C PRO A 251 -5.39 18.95 15.67
N ASP A 252 -4.35 18.36 16.25
CA ASP A 252 -3.72 17.13 15.75
C ASP A 252 -4.41 15.89 16.33
N LEU A 253 -5.34 15.33 15.56
CA LEU A 253 -6.05 14.11 15.94
C LEU A 253 -5.23 12.89 15.52
N THR A 254 -4.90 12.02 16.47
CA THR A 254 -4.20 10.76 16.21
C THR A 254 -5.16 9.58 16.28
N VAL A 255 -5.36 8.93 15.14
CA VAL A 255 -6.12 7.69 15.01
C VAL A 255 -5.15 6.51 15.05
N ILE A 256 -5.37 5.56 15.93
CA ILE A 256 -4.48 4.41 16.15
C ILE A 256 -5.25 3.12 15.91
N THR A 257 -4.73 2.25 15.05
CA THR A 257 -5.32 0.94 14.77
C THR A 257 -4.35 -0.16 15.23
N PRO A 258 -4.71 -0.95 16.25
CA PRO A 258 -4.00 -2.19 16.57
C PRO A 258 -4.19 -3.22 15.46
N VAL A 259 -3.11 -3.86 15.02
CA VAL A 259 -3.15 -4.89 13.99
C VAL A 259 -2.92 -6.26 14.62
N PHE A 260 -3.85 -7.17 14.38
CA PHE A 260 -3.81 -8.54 14.89
C PHE A 260 -3.43 -9.52 13.78
N TYR A 261 -2.66 -10.53 14.13
CA TYR A 261 -2.43 -11.68 13.27
C TYR A 261 -3.46 -12.78 13.62
N PRO A 262 -3.87 -13.65 12.67
CA PRO A 262 -4.75 -14.76 12.99
C PRO A 262 -4.24 -15.56 14.20
N ASP A 263 -5.16 -15.89 15.10
CA ASP A 263 -4.92 -16.65 16.34
C ASP A 263 -4.06 -15.96 17.41
N GLU A 264 -3.62 -14.72 17.20
CA GLU A 264 -2.95 -13.91 18.21
C GLU A 264 -3.95 -13.12 19.07
N SER A 265 -3.77 -13.21 20.40
CA SER A 265 -4.62 -12.50 21.36
C SER A 265 -4.21 -11.03 21.57
N GLN A 266 -3.01 -10.65 21.13
CA GLN A 266 -2.45 -9.33 21.30
C GLN A 266 -2.08 -8.73 19.93
N PRO A 267 -2.09 -7.39 19.79
CA PRO A 267 -1.65 -6.75 18.56
C PRO A 267 -0.19 -7.09 18.24
N VAL A 268 0.08 -7.48 17.00
CA VAL A 268 1.44 -7.76 16.50
C VAL A 268 2.19 -6.48 16.13
N PHE A 269 1.48 -5.42 15.77
CA PHE A 269 2.02 -4.08 15.52
C PHE A 269 0.87 -3.06 15.54
N TYR A 270 1.21 -1.78 15.48
CA TYR A 270 0.22 -0.70 15.43
C TYR A 270 0.48 0.19 14.22
N VAL A 271 -0.59 0.74 13.67
CA VAL A 271 -0.50 1.82 12.69
C VAL A 271 -1.19 3.05 13.24
N ALA A 272 -0.65 4.23 12.97
CA ALA A 272 -1.27 5.48 13.37
C ALA A 272 -1.25 6.51 12.27
N SER A 273 -2.33 7.28 12.21
CA SER A 273 -2.50 8.42 11.32
C SER A 273 -2.82 9.64 12.17
N ARG A 274 -1.97 10.67 12.07
CA ARG A 274 -2.21 11.97 12.69
C ARG A 274 -2.55 12.97 11.60
N GLY A 275 -3.63 13.72 11.75
CA GLY A 275 -4.03 14.75 10.79
C GLY A 275 -4.40 16.05 11.50
N HIS A 276 -4.02 17.16 10.88
CA HIS A 276 -4.30 18.48 11.42
C HIS A 276 -5.67 19.00 10.98
N HIS A 277 -6.49 19.39 11.96
CA HIS A 277 -7.79 19.99 11.73
C HIS A 277 -7.71 21.51 11.82
N ALA A 278 -8.29 22.22 10.84
CA ALA A 278 -8.23 23.69 10.82
C ALA A 278 -8.99 24.34 11.98
N ASP A 279 -9.97 23.64 12.55
CA ASP A 279 -10.82 24.07 13.64
C ASP A 279 -11.31 22.82 14.40
N ILE A 280 -11.34 22.90 15.73
CA ILE A 280 -11.80 21.83 16.63
C ILE A 280 -12.81 22.35 17.69
N GLY A 281 -13.41 23.52 17.43
CA GLY A 281 -14.47 24.10 18.27
C GLY A 281 -13.96 24.85 19.49
N GLY A 282 -12.80 25.51 19.40
CA GLY A 282 -12.28 26.38 20.46
C GLY A 282 -13.05 27.70 20.59
N ILE A 283 -12.63 28.54 21.55
CA ILE A 283 -13.27 29.85 21.83
C ILE A 283 -13.21 30.84 20.67
N THR A 284 -12.28 30.64 19.75
CA THR A 284 -12.11 31.46 18.55
C THR A 284 -12.03 30.53 17.35
N PRO A 285 -12.71 30.85 16.23
CA PRO A 285 -12.58 30.07 14.99
C PRO A 285 -11.11 29.94 14.56
N GLY A 286 -10.73 28.73 14.18
CA GLY A 286 -9.37 28.38 13.79
C GLY A 286 -8.67 27.41 14.75
N SER A 287 -7.42 27.13 14.41
CA SER A 287 -6.67 26.00 14.99
C SER A 287 -6.13 26.30 16.40
N MET A 288 -5.56 27.49 16.63
CA MET A 288 -4.85 27.83 17.86
C MET A 288 -5.31 29.19 18.42
N PRO A 289 -6.29 29.21 19.35
CA PRO A 289 -6.76 30.45 19.97
C PRO A 289 -5.67 31.08 20.87
N PRO A 290 -5.19 32.30 20.58
CA PRO A 290 -4.03 32.90 21.27
C PRO A 290 -4.32 33.39 22.70
N HIS A 291 -5.60 33.42 23.09
CA HIS A 291 -6.05 33.94 24.39
C HIS A 291 -6.59 32.85 25.31
N SER A 292 -6.39 31.58 24.96
CA SER A 292 -6.76 30.47 25.83
C SER A 292 -5.92 30.48 27.11
N THR A 293 -6.58 30.34 28.24
CA THR A 293 -5.98 30.21 29.58
C THR A 293 -6.19 28.82 30.18
N SER A 294 -6.99 27.98 29.52
CA SER A 294 -7.26 26.59 29.90
C SER A 294 -7.55 25.74 28.66
N ILE A 295 -7.29 24.43 28.75
CA ILE A 295 -7.46 23.49 27.64
C ILE A 295 -8.91 23.38 27.16
N ASP A 296 -9.89 23.58 28.04
CA ASP A 296 -11.32 23.53 27.72
C ASP A 296 -11.74 24.67 26.76
N GLN A 297 -10.89 25.70 26.62
CA GLN A 297 -11.10 26.81 25.68
C GLN A 297 -10.51 26.52 24.30
N GLU A 298 -9.70 25.47 24.16
CA GLU A 298 -8.99 25.15 22.92
C GLU A 298 -9.78 24.16 22.02
N GLY A 299 -10.95 23.71 22.46
CA GLY A 299 -11.90 22.91 21.67
C GLY A 299 -12.00 21.47 22.14
N ALA A 300 -12.27 20.54 21.22
CA ALA A 300 -12.51 19.15 21.60
C ALA A 300 -11.23 18.46 22.11
N VAL A 301 -11.32 17.86 23.29
CA VAL A 301 -10.23 17.14 23.96
C VAL A 301 -10.58 15.67 24.09
N PHE A 302 -9.73 14.81 23.57
CA PHE A 302 -9.86 13.36 23.60
C PHE A 302 -8.59 12.76 24.19
N LYS A 303 -8.70 12.27 25.43
CA LYS A 303 -7.58 11.59 26.10
C LYS A 303 -7.36 10.18 25.57
N SER A 304 -8.45 9.42 25.48
CA SER A 304 -8.44 8.05 25.01
C SER A 304 -9.87 7.56 24.85
N PHE A 305 -10.27 7.14 23.65
CA PHE A 305 -11.51 6.38 23.48
C PHE A 305 -11.47 5.52 22.20
N LYS A 306 -12.38 4.55 22.12
CA LYS A 306 -12.59 3.73 20.92
C LYS A 306 -13.50 4.46 19.93
N LEU A 307 -12.91 4.96 18.84
CA LEU A 307 -13.64 5.54 17.71
C LEU A 307 -14.39 4.47 16.91
N VAL A 308 -13.78 3.30 16.79
CA VAL A 308 -14.38 2.11 16.19
C VAL A 308 -14.24 0.98 17.19
N SER A 309 -15.31 0.19 17.38
CA SER A 309 -15.24 -1.04 18.15
C SER A 309 -15.76 -2.22 17.34
N GLY A 310 -14.95 -3.27 17.22
CA GLY A 310 -15.26 -4.46 16.42
C GLY A 310 -15.65 -4.14 14.97
N GLY A 311 -14.98 -3.17 14.35
CA GLY A 311 -15.25 -2.71 12.98
C GLY A 311 -16.47 -1.80 12.82
N LYS A 312 -17.15 -1.41 13.92
CA LYS A 312 -18.29 -0.48 13.90
C LYS A 312 -17.91 0.88 14.45
N PHE A 313 -18.08 1.91 13.62
CA PHE A 313 -17.87 3.31 14.00
C PHE A 313 -18.85 3.71 15.10
N GLN A 314 -18.37 4.40 16.12
CA GLN A 314 -19.16 4.83 17.27
C GLN A 314 -19.74 6.23 17.01
N GLU A 315 -21.02 6.30 16.58
CA GLU A 315 -21.70 7.58 16.31
C GLU A 315 -21.91 8.46 17.55
N LYS A 316 -21.97 7.82 18.73
CA LYS A 316 -22.06 8.50 20.01
C LYS A 316 -20.83 8.15 20.83
N VAL A 317 -20.02 9.15 21.12
CA VAL A 317 -18.92 9.00 22.07
C VAL A 317 -19.54 8.97 23.47
N GLY A 318 -19.50 7.82 24.14
CA GLY A 318 -19.73 7.77 25.57
C GLY A 318 -18.60 8.54 26.25
N ALA A 319 -18.93 9.58 27.02
CA ALA A 319 -17.98 10.48 27.66
C ALA A 319 -17.20 9.84 28.83
N ASP A 320 -17.04 8.52 28.85
CA ASP A 320 -16.57 7.77 30.01
C ASP A 320 -15.35 6.91 29.67
N ILE A 321 -14.16 7.51 29.66
CA ILE A 321 -12.90 6.95 30.23
C ILE A 321 -12.00 8.12 30.69
#